data_AF-A0A7C2LPA3-F1
#
_entry.id   AF-A0A7C2LPA3-F1
#
_cell.length_a   1.000
_cell.length_b   1.000
_cell.length_c   1.000
_cell.angle_alpha   90.00
_cell.angle_beta   90.00
_cell.angle_gamma   90.00
#
_symmetry.space_group_name_H-M   'P 1'
#
loop_
_entity.id
_entity.type
_entity.pdbx_description
1 polymer ?
#
loop_
_entity_poly.entity_id
_entity_poly.type
_entity_poly.pdbx_seq_one_letter_code
_entity_poly.pdbx_strand_id
1 'polypeptide(L)'
;MPIFVVHEHHAKRAGLHYDLRLEMDGVLKSWAFRKELPTEKGVKRLGIQQEDHDLEYASFEGEILEGYGAGKVLIWDKGHYEILEHIPDEKIVCMLNGSKLKGKYVLL
;
A
#
# COMPACT_ATOMS: atom_id res chain seq x y z
N MET A 1 -15.23 -8.32 0.80
CA MET A 1 -14.06 -8.52 -0.08
C MET A 1 -12.91 -7.72 0.51
N PRO A 2 -11.70 -8.31 0.63
CA PRO A 2 -10.55 -7.62 1.20
C PRO A 2 -10.28 -6.27 0.50
N ILE A 3 -9.89 -5.27 1.27
CA ILE A 3 -9.57 -3.94 0.76
C ILE A 3 -8.07 -3.74 0.57
N PHE A 4 -7.73 -2.85 -0.35
CA PHE A 4 -6.40 -2.26 -0.41
C PHE A 4 -6.49 -0.74 -0.42
N VAL A 5 -5.44 -0.11 0.05
CA VAL A 5 -5.24 1.34 -0.05
C VAL A 5 -3.80 1.62 -0.44
N VAL A 6 -3.60 2.67 -1.21
CA VAL A 6 -2.30 3.30 -1.42
C VAL A 6 -2.36 4.69 -0.84
N HIS A 7 -1.55 4.95 0.16
CA HIS A 7 -1.38 6.31 0.69
C HIS A 7 -0.23 7.01 -0.01
N GLU A 8 -0.44 8.24 -0.48
CA GLU A 8 0.65 9.17 -0.79
C GLU A 8 1.03 9.90 0.49
N HIS A 9 2.28 9.70 0.92
CA HIS A 9 2.76 10.16 2.21
C HIS A 9 3.92 11.15 2.04
N HIS A 10 3.64 12.41 2.37
CA HIS A 10 4.60 13.51 2.44
C HIS A 10 5.22 13.55 3.83
N ALA A 11 6.02 12.53 4.15
CA ALA A 11 6.66 12.41 5.46
C ALA A 11 7.77 13.45 5.63
N LYS A 12 7.83 14.06 6.81
CA LYS A 12 8.82 15.09 7.18
C LYS A 12 10.27 14.56 7.11
N ARG A 13 10.49 13.31 7.52
CA ARG A 13 11.83 12.69 7.56
C ARG A 13 12.13 11.81 6.36
N ALA A 14 11.17 10.99 5.94
CA ALA A 14 11.37 10.04 4.84
C ALA A 14 11.19 10.71 3.46
N GLY A 15 10.56 11.88 3.38
CA GLY A 15 10.15 12.51 2.13
C GLY A 15 8.92 11.85 1.53
N LEU A 16 8.60 12.24 0.29
CA LEU A 16 7.47 11.67 -0.46
C LEU A 16 7.69 10.18 -0.74
N HIS A 17 6.69 9.38 -0.42
CA HIS A 17 6.61 7.96 -0.74
C HIS A 17 5.15 7.50 -0.81
N TYR A 18 4.94 6.25 -1.21
CA TYR A 18 3.63 5.63 -1.38
C TYR A 18 3.55 4.35 -0.55
N ASP A 19 2.57 4.25 0.34
CA ASP A 19 2.37 3.07 1.17
C ASP A 19 1.24 2.21 0.59
N LEU A 20 1.58 1.05 0.01
CA LEU A 20 0.58 0.02 -0.32
C LEU A 20 0.23 -0.73 0.95
N ARG A 21 -1.06 -0.92 1.17
CA ARG A 21 -1.59 -1.66 2.32
C ARG A 21 -2.64 -2.64 1.86
N LEU A 22 -2.52 -3.91 2.24
CA LEU A 22 -3.44 -4.99 1.92
C LEU A 22 -4.09 -5.50 3.21
N GLU A 23 -5.43 -5.53 3.26
CA GLU A 23 -6.16 -6.19 4.36
C GLU A 23 -5.92 -7.71 4.31
N MET A 24 -5.18 -8.25 5.26
CA MET A 24 -4.84 -9.67 5.35
C MET A 24 -4.67 -10.05 6.82
N ASP A 25 -5.22 -11.19 7.23
CA ASP A 25 -5.12 -11.71 8.61
C ASP A 25 -5.56 -10.71 9.69
N GLY A 26 -6.58 -9.89 9.38
CA GLY A 26 -7.15 -8.91 10.32
C GLY A 26 -6.36 -7.61 10.48
N VAL A 27 -5.30 -7.41 9.69
CA VAL A 27 -4.45 -6.21 9.71
C VAL A 27 -4.17 -5.70 8.30
N LEU A 28 -3.56 -4.52 8.20
CA LEU A 28 -3.04 -3.96 6.96
C LEU A 28 -1.55 -4.29 6.80
N LYS A 29 -1.25 -5.35 6.04
CA LYS A 29 0.13 -5.65 5.61
C LYS A 29 0.63 -4.53 4.71
N SER A 30 1.77 -3.93 5.04
CA SER A 30 2.17 -2.63 4.51
C SER A 30 3.57 -2.63 3.87
N TRP A 31 3.71 -1.91 2.75
CA TRP A 31 4.98 -1.70 2.06
C TRP A 31 5.10 -0.26 1.55
N ALA A 32 6.25 0.36 1.79
CA ALA A 32 6.57 1.71 1.34
C ALA A 32 7.36 1.70 0.02
N PHE A 33 6.97 2.57 -0.92
CA PHE A 33 7.58 2.72 -2.24
C PHE A 33 8.03 4.16 -2.46
N ARG A 34 9.28 4.37 -2.91
CA ARG A 34 9.84 5.72 -3.18
C ARG A 34 9.20 6.46 -4.36
N LYS A 35 8.41 5.75 -5.17
CA LYS A 35 7.73 6.26 -6.36
C LYS A 35 6.33 5.66 -6.40
N GLU A 36 5.45 6.25 -7.20
CA GLU A 36 4.14 5.69 -7.47
C GLU A 36 4.23 4.21 -7.88
N LEU A 37 3.19 3.46 -7.47
CA LEU A 37 3.05 2.07 -7.86
C LEU A 37 2.91 1.96 -9.39
N PRO A 38 3.40 0.87 -10.00
CA PRO A 38 3.33 0.69 -11.44
C PRO A 38 1.88 0.70 -11.95
N THR A 39 1.52 1.63 -12.82
CA THR A 39 0.25 1.58 -13.58
C THR A 39 0.41 0.92 -14.94
N GLU A 40 1.65 0.68 -15.36
CA GLU A 40 2.02 0.04 -16.63
C GLU A 40 2.69 -1.32 -16.39
N LYS A 41 2.44 -2.27 -17.29
CA LYS A 41 3.03 -3.61 -17.23
C LYS A 41 4.54 -3.57 -17.44
N GLY A 42 5.26 -4.43 -16.72
CA GLY A 42 6.71 -4.60 -16.87
C GLY A 42 7.56 -3.66 -16.01
N VAL A 43 6.96 -2.64 -15.41
CA VAL A 43 7.65 -1.72 -14.51
C VAL A 43 7.79 -2.35 -13.12
N LYS A 44 9.01 -2.37 -12.58
CA LYS A 44 9.32 -2.86 -11.23
C LYS A 44 9.56 -1.70 -10.27
N ARG A 45 9.20 -1.91 -9.00
CA ARG A 45 9.47 -1.00 -7.88
C ARG A 45 9.96 -1.81 -6.68
N LEU A 46 10.89 -1.24 -5.93
CA LEU A 46 11.30 -1.77 -4.64
C LEU A 46 10.30 -1.31 -3.59
N GLY A 47 9.60 -2.25 -2.98
CA GLY A 47 8.76 -2.02 -1.80
C GLY A 47 9.53 -2.43 -0.55
N ILE A 48 9.53 -1.56 0.48
CA ILE A 48 10.13 -1.85 1.77
C ILE A 48 9.00 -2.20 2.74
N GLN A 49 9.00 -3.44 3.27
CA GLN A 49 7.99 -3.87 4.23
C GLN A 49 8.02 -2.97 5.48
N GLN A 50 6.84 -2.57 5.94
CA GLN A 50 6.62 -1.76 7.14
C GLN A 50 5.86 -2.57 8.19
N GLU A 51 5.71 -2.01 9.38
CA GLU A 51 4.85 -2.56 10.41
C GLU A 51 3.39 -2.65 9.94
N ASP A 52 2.68 -3.65 10.46
CA ASP A 52 1.25 -3.82 10.24
C ASP A 52 0.47 -2.62 10.80
N HIS A 53 -0.64 -2.28 10.16
CA HIS A 53 -1.52 -1.20 10.63
C HIS A 53 -2.93 -1.73 10.92
N ASP A 54 -3.66 -1.02 11.78
CA ASP A 54 -5.08 -1.32 12.05
C ASP A 54 -5.94 -1.05 10.80
N LEU A 55 -7.05 -1.80 10.67
CA LEU A 55 -7.91 -1.74 9.49
C LEU A 55 -8.56 -0.35 9.30
N GLU A 56 -8.86 0.34 10.40
CA GLU A 56 -9.43 1.69 10.38
C GLU A 56 -8.53 2.68 9.64
N TYR A 57 -7.21 2.46 9.68
CA TYR A 57 -6.21 3.30 9.02
C TYR A 57 -6.35 3.30 7.49
N ALA A 58 -7.05 2.33 6.89
CA ALA A 58 -7.28 2.30 5.46
C ALA A 58 -8.08 3.49 4.92
N SER A 59 -8.80 4.19 5.81
CA SER A 59 -9.61 5.37 5.49
C SER A 59 -8.97 6.69 5.91
N PHE A 60 -7.77 6.66 6.48
CA PHE A 60 -7.12 7.84 7.03
C PHE A 60 -6.61 8.79 5.94
N GLU A 61 -7.01 10.06 6.04
CA GLU A 61 -6.41 11.18 5.33
C GLU A 61 -6.24 12.33 6.31
N GLY A 62 -5.08 12.99 6.29
CA GLY A 62 -4.80 14.04 7.26
C GLY A 62 -3.32 14.35 7.40
N GLU A 63 -2.97 14.97 8.51
CA GLU A 63 -1.58 15.27 8.86
C GLU A 63 -1.22 14.67 10.21
N ILE A 64 -0.17 13.86 10.23
CA ILE A 64 0.45 13.35 11.45
C ILE A 64 1.45 14.40 11.90
N LEU A 65 1.16 15.07 13.02
CA LEU A 65 1.91 16.25 13.46
C LEU A 65 3.35 15.89 13.87
N GLU A 66 3.50 14.82 14.65
CA GLU A 66 4.75 14.42 15.30
C GLU A 66 4.84 12.89 15.42
N GLY A 67 6.04 12.38 15.74
CA GLY A 67 6.29 10.95 15.92
C GLY A 67 6.66 10.21 14.64
N TYR A 68 6.53 8.88 14.69
CA TYR A 68 6.77 8.02 13.54
C TYR A 68 5.69 8.24 12.48
N GLY A 69 6.10 8.36 11.21
CA GLY A 69 5.18 8.70 10.13
C GLY A 69 4.70 10.16 10.13
N ALA A 70 5.34 11.09 10.85
CA ALA A 70 4.96 12.50 10.81
C ALA A 70 5.00 13.07 9.39
N GLY A 71 3.90 13.67 8.94
CA GLY A 71 3.71 14.13 7.57
C GLY A 71 2.25 14.13 7.13
N LYS A 72 2.02 14.64 5.92
CA LYS A 72 0.68 14.64 5.30
C LYS A 72 0.44 13.31 4.59
N VAL A 73 -0.71 12.71 4.83
CA VAL A 73 -1.16 11.44 4.27
C VAL A 73 -2.42 11.68 3.46
N LEU A 74 -2.41 11.23 2.20
CA LEU A 74 -3.53 11.31 1.27
C LEU A 74 -3.81 9.92 0.69
N ILE A 75 -5.05 9.62 0.35
CA ILE A 75 -5.36 8.38 -0.38
C ILE A 75 -5.07 8.62 -1.86
N TRP A 76 -4.03 7.95 -2.37
CA TRP A 76 -3.67 8.00 -3.79
C TRP A 76 -4.53 7.06 -4.63
N ASP A 77 -4.84 5.87 -4.11
CA ASP A 77 -5.81 4.93 -4.69
C ASP A 77 -6.39 4.02 -3.60
N LYS A 78 -7.56 3.45 -3.84
CA LYS A 78 -8.16 2.44 -2.96
C LYS A 78 -9.13 1.57 -3.74
N GLY A 79 -9.40 0.39 -3.22
CA GLY A 79 -10.40 -0.49 -3.80
C GLY A 79 -10.44 -1.84 -3.10
N HIS A 80 -10.98 -2.83 -3.82
CA HIS A 80 -10.95 -4.21 -3.39
C HIS A 80 -9.84 -4.97 -4.09
N TYR A 81 -9.43 -6.08 -3.50
CA TYR A 81 -8.52 -7.00 -4.15
C TYR A 81 -8.89 -8.45 -3.89
N GLU A 82 -8.33 -9.33 -4.72
CA GLU A 82 -8.45 -10.78 -4.61
C GLU A 82 -7.06 -11.40 -4.62
N ILE A 83 -6.80 -12.32 -3.68
CA ILE A 83 -5.56 -13.10 -3.66
C ILE A 83 -5.69 -14.24 -4.67
N LEU A 84 -4.72 -14.33 -5.59
CA LEU A 84 -4.60 -15.41 -6.56
C LEU A 84 -3.57 -16.46 -6.14
N GLU A 85 -2.54 -16.04 -5.41
CA GLU A 85 -1.48 -16.90 -4.88
C GLU A 85 -0.83 -16.20 -3.67
N HIS A 86 -0.57 -16.93 -2.60
CA HIS A 86 0.15 -16.42 -1.43
C HIS A 86 1.10 -17.50 -0.92
N ILE A 87 2.40 -17.23 -1.02
CA ILE A 87 3.47 -18.01 -0.41
C ILE A 87 4.05 -17.11 0.69
N PRO A 88 3.86 -17.46 1.98
CA PRO A 88 4.33 -16.64 3.09
C PRO A 88 5.80 -16.25 2.93
N ASP A 89 6.11 -14.99 3.22
CA ASP A 89 7.46 -14.39 3.16
C ASP A 89 8.17 -14.42 1.79
N GLU A 90 7.54 -14.95 0.74
CA GLU A 90 8.13 -15.07 -0.59
C GLU A 90 7.34 -14.37 -1.69
N LYS A 91 6.01 -14.48 -1.70
CA LYS A 91 5.23 -14.06 -2.87
C LYS A 91 3.76 -13.82 -2.57
N ILE A 92 3.25 -12.69 -3.06
CA ILE A 92 1.81 -12.41 -3.12
C ILE A 92 1.44 -12.06 -4.56
N VAL A 93 0.48 -12.79 -5.13
CA VAL A 93 -0.14 -12.47 -6.41
C VAL A 93 -1.58 -12.08 -6.14
N CYS A 94 -1.98 -10.89 -6.59
CA CYS A 94 -3.33 -10.40 -6.39
C CYS A 94 -3.90 -9.71 -7.63
N MET A 95 -5.23 -9.68 -7.71
CA MET A 95 -5.98 -8.83 -8.63
C MET A 95 -6.41 -7.57 -7.89
N LEU A 96 -5.86 -6.41 -8.25
CA LEU A 96 -6.27 -5.12 -7.70
C LEU A 96 -7.41 -4.52 -8.53
N ASN A 97 -8.43 -4.00 -7.83
CA ASN A 97 -9.59 -3.34 -8.43
C ASN A 97 -9.76 -1.93 -7.83
N GLY A 98 -8.79 -1.05 -8.09
CA GLY A 98 -8.85 0.36 -7.72
C GLY A 98 -9.24 1.28 -8.89
N SER A 99 -9.12 2.58 -8.66
CA SER A 99 -9.33 3.58 -9.70
C SER A 99 -8.12 3.72 -10.63
N LYS A 100 -6.90 3.60 -10.07
CA LYS A 100 -5.62 3.70 -10.78
C LYS A 100 -4.97 2.33 -10.98
N LEU A 101 -4.87 1.54 -9.92
CA LEU A 101 -4.30 0.19 -9.96
C LEU A 101 -5.39 -0.82 -10.31
N LYS A 102 -5.29 -1.36 -11.53
CA LYS A 102 -6.22 -2.36 -12.05
C LYS A 102 -5.45 -3.54 -12.63
N GLY A 103 -5.91 -4.75 -12.34
CA GLY A 103 -5.35 -5.96 -12.91
C GLY A 103 -4.43 -6.72 -11.94
N LYS A 104 -3.62 -7.61 -12.51
CA LYS A 104 -2.76 -8.53 -11.76
C LYS A 104 -1.46 -7.86 -11.32
N TYR A 105 -1.18 -7.90 -10.02
CA TYR A 105 0.06 -7.45 -9.40
C TYR A 105 0.77 -8.61 -8.71
N VAL A 106 2.09 -8.48 -8.59
CA VAL A 106 2.95 -9.46 -7.91
C VAL A 106 3.87 -8.70 -6.96
N LEU A 107 3.83 -9.06 -5.69
CA LEU A 107 4.85 -8.75 -4.70
C LEU A 107 5.73 -9.99 -4.55
N LEU A 108 7.04 -9.76 -4.54
CA LEU A 108 8.12 -10.75 -4.42
C LEU A 108 9.03 -10.35 -3.26
#